data_AF-A0ABD3AW63-F1
#
_entry.id   AF-A0ABD3AW63-F1
#
_cell.length_a   1.000
_cell.length_b   1.000
_cell.length_c   1.000
_cell.angle_alpha   90.00
_cell.angle_beta   90.00
_cell.angle_gamma   90.00
#
_symmetry.space_group_name_H-M   'P 1'
#
loop_
_entity.id
_entity.type
_entity.pdbx_description
1 polymer ?
#
loop_
_entity_poly.entity_id
_entity_poly.type
_entity_poly.pdbx_seq_one_letter_code
_entity_poly.pdbx_strand_id
1 'polypeptide(L)'
;MVKKDTNNVNSKPVDLITSVISTTSPYYLHPSDHPSLIFVTTLLSESGDNYFTWRFSFLNALHSKNKACFVDGTLQRPGVDFPDLQSWIQCNAVIISWLTSALEL
;
A
#
# COMPACT_ATOMS: atom_id res chain seq x y z
N MET A 1 -15.96 60.80 -15.74
CA MET A 1 -16.86 59.65 -16.01
C MET A 1 -15.99 58.50 -16.48
N VAL A 2 -15.66 57.50 -15.64
CA VAL A 2 -16.46 56.27 -15.37
C VAL A 2 -16.38 55.37 -16.61
N LYS A 3 -15.78 54.17 -16.66
CA LYS A 3 -15.51 53.11 -15.67
C LYS A 3 -14.25 52.32 -16.00
N LYS A 4 -13.68 51.74 -14.94
CA LYS A 4 -12.73 50.63 -14.89
C LYS A 4 -13.56 49.34 -15.07
N ASP A 5 -13.23 48.49 -16.04
CA ASP A 5 -13.68 47.10 -16.06
C ASP A 5 -12.41 46.23 -15.97
N THR A 6 -11.94 45.86 -14.78
CA THR A 6 -12.27 44.64 -14.01
C THR A 6 -12.39 43.34 -14.82
N ASN A 7 -11.41 42.48 -14.56
CA ASN A 7 -11.54 41.02 -14.36
C ASN A 7 -11.78 40.19 -15.65
N ASN A 8 -11.31 38.97 -15.80
CA ASN A 8 -11.16 37.95 -14.78
C ASN A 8 -10.19 36.87 -15.27
N VAL A 9 -9.25 36.52 -14.40
CA VAL A 9 -8.44 35.32 -14.45
C VAL A 9 -9.35 34.11 -14.67
N ASN A 10 -9.10 33.36 -15.74
CA ASN A 10 -9.54 31.97 -15.78
C ASN A 10 -8.32 31.08 -16.05
N SER A 11 -7.27 31.27 -15.24
CA SER A 11 -6.44 30.13 -14.88
C SER A 11 -7.37 29.19 -14.11
N LYS A 12 -7.86 28.16 -14.81
CA LYS A 12 -8.48 27.01 -14.16
C LYS A 12 -7.59 26.62 -12.98
N PRO A 13 -8.15 26.26 -11.82
CA PRO A 13 -7.31 25.72 -10.77
C PRO A 13 -6.56 24.54 -11.38
N VAL A 14 -5.23 24.57 -11.30
CA VAL A 14 -4.48 23.31 -11.37
C VAL A 14 -4.93 22.59 -10.12
N ASP A 15 -5.97 21.77 -10.25
CA ASP A 15 -6.41 20.92 -9.17
C ASP A 15 -5.20 20.09 -8.79
N LEU A 16 -4.61 20.41 -7.64
CA LEU A 16 -3.73 19.53 -6.89
C LEU A 16 -4.59 18.34 -6.45
N ILE A 17 -4.99 17.51 -7.41
CA ILE A 17 -5.55 16.20 -7.13
C ILE A 17 -4.38 15.36 -6.62
N THR A 18 -4.13 15.45 -5.32
CA THR A 18 -3.73 14.28 -4.56
C THR A 18 -4.72 13.21 -4.97
N SER A 19 -4.33 12.28 -5.85
CA SER A 19 -5.22 11.23 -6.32
C SER A 19 -5.69 10.47 -5.09
N VAL A 20 -6.95 10.66 -4.71
CA VAL A 20 -7.49 10.04 -3.50
C VAL A 20 -7.58 8.55 -3.79
N ILE A 21 -6.66 7.78 -3.23
CA ILE A 21 -6.65 6.33 -3.37
C ILE A 21 -7.88 5.79 -2.63
N SER A 22 -8.76 5.09 -3.34
CA SER A 22 -9.93 4.43 -2.74
C SER A 22 -9.49 3.49 -1.63
N THR A 23 -10.24 3.42 -0.53
CA THR A 23 -9.98 2.50 0.59
C THR A 23 -10.03 1.02 0.18
N THR A 24 -10.68 0.72 -0.94
CA THR A 24 -10.74 -0.61 -1.54
C THR A 24 -9.58 -0.92 -2.48
N SER A 25 -8.75 0.09 -2.81
CA SER A 25 -7.61 -0.10 -3.69
C SER A 25 -6.53 -0.96 -3.04
N PRO A 26 -5.87 -1.87 -3.79
CA PRO A 26 -4.69 -2.57 -3.28
C PRO A 26 -3.54 -1.60 -2.94
N TYR A 27 -3.55 -0.37 -3.46
CA TYR A 27 -2.55 0.66 -3.15
C TYR A 27 -2.85 1.47 -1.88
N TYR A 28 -4.00 1.26 -1.25
CA TYR A 28 -4.39 2.00 -0.06
C TYR A 28 -3.68 1.46 1.18
N LEU A 29 -2.87 2.27 1.85
CA LEU A 29 -2.29 1.93 3.13
C LEU A 29 -3.15 2.51 4.25
N HIS A 30 -3.77 1.65 5.08
CA HIS A 30 -4.58 2.12 6.20
C HIS A 30 -3.65 2.78 7.24
N PRO A 31 -4.06 3.83 7.97
CA PRO A 31 -3.19 4.48 8.97
C PRO A 31 -2.65 3.56 10.07
N SER A 32 -3.30 2.41 10.32
CA SER A 32 -2.80 1.38 11.25
C SER A 32 -1.74 0.45 10.65
N ASP A 33 -1.53 0.49 9.33
CA ASP A 33 -0.63 -0.41 8.63
C ASP A 33 0.77 0.17 8.63
N HIS A 34 1.51 -0.10 9.70
CA HIS A 34 2.89 0.34 9.86
C HIS A 34 3.86 -0.86 9.93
N PRO A 35 5.15 -0.67 9.61
CA PRO A 35 6.17 -1.72 9.62
C PRO A 35 6.27 -2.50 10.94
N SER A 36 6.10 -1.83 12.08
CA SER A 36 6.23 -2.43 13.42
C SER A 36 4.98 -3.17 13.91
N LEU A 37 3.95 -3.34 13.09
CA LEU A 37 2.74 -4.08 13.45
C LEU A 37 3.09 -5.57 13.60
N ILE A 38 2.67 -6.18 14.72
CA ILE A 38 2.69 -7.63 14.86
C ILE A 38 1.65 -8.20 13.90
N PHE A 39 2.12 -8.67 12.75
CA PHE A 39 1.25 -9.01 11.63
C PHE A 39 0.67 -10.42 11.74
N VAL A 40 1.50 -11.37 12.18
CA VAL A 40 1.11 -12.73 12.53
C VAL A 40 1.81 -13.16 13.80
N THR A 41 1.15 -14.00 14.61
CA THR A 41 1.73 -14.58 15.82
C THR A 41 2.38 -15.94 15.58
N THR A 42 2.01 -16.61 14.48
CA THR A 42 2.69 -17.82 14.01
C THR A 42 3.96 -17.39 13.27
N LEU A 43 5.11 -17.48 13.92
CA LEU A 43 6.42 -17.21 13.29
C LEU A 43 6.92 -18.45 12.56
N LEU A 44 7.64 -18.28 11.45
CA LEU A 44 8.28 -19.39 10.76
C LEU A 44 9.44 -19.90 11.61
N SER A 45 9.42 -21.18 11.98
CA SER A 45 10.48 -21.81 12.77
C SER A 45 11.76 -21.98 11.94
N GLU A 46 12.93 -21.98 12.60
CA GLU A 46 14.21 -22.28 11.95
C GLU A 46 14.22 -23.67 11.27
N SER A 47 13.51 -24.64 11.84
CA SER A 47 13.38 -25.99 11.26
C SER A 47 12.46 -26.03 10.04
N GLY A 48 11.59 -25.03 9.86
CA GLY A 48 10.60 -24.94 8.79
C GLY A 48 9.43 -25.92 8.92
N ASP A 49 9.31 -26.62 10.05
CA ASP A 49 8.27 -27.64 10.29
C ASP A 49 6.84 -27.07 10.27
N ASN A 50 6.70 -25.78 10.59
CA ASN A 50 5.43 -25.08 10.62
C ASN A 50 5.14 -24.27 9.34
N TYR A 51 5.91 -24.43 8.26
CA TYR A 51 5.81 -23.63 7.03
C TYR A 51 4.38 -23.54 6.48
N PHE A 52 3.65 -24.65 6.43
CA PHE A 52 2.28 -24.66 5.91
C PHE A 52 1.35 -23.76 6.75
N THR A 53 1.41 -23.91 8.07
CA THR A 53 0.62 -23.11 9.02
C THR A 53 1.02 -21.64 8.96
N TRP A 54 2.32 -21.35 8.96
CA TRP A 54 2.86 -20.00 8.82
C TRP A 54 2.39 -19.34 7.52
N ARG A 55 2.55 -20.02 6.38
CA ARG A 55 2.17 -19.52 5.05
C ARG A 55 0.67 -19.21 5.01
N PHE A 56 -0.16 -20.14 5.51
CA PHE A 56 -1.60 -19.96 5.54
C PHE A 56 -2.00 -18.75 6.41
N SER A 57 -1.45 -18.64 7.62
CA SER A 57 -1.68 -17.50 8.52
C SER A 57 -1.26 -16.17 7.90
N PHE A 58 -0.07 -16.12 7.29
CA PHE A 58 0.46 -14.90 6.67
C PHE A 58 -0.36 -14.46 5.46
N LEU A 59 -0.71 -15.39 4.57
CA LEU A 59 -1.56 -15.07 3.41
C LEU A 59 -2.97 -14.63 3.84
N ASN A 60 -3.57 -15.29 4.84
CA ASN A 60 -4.89 -14.90 5.33
C ASN A 60 -4.88 -13.49 5.94
N ALA A 61 -3.83 -13.14 6.69
CA ALA A 61 -3.64 -11.79 7.21
C ALA A 61 -3.51 -10.76 6.07
N LEU A 62 -2.76 -11.07 5.00
CA LEU A 62 -2.66 -10.21 3.82
C LEU A 62 -3.99 -10.06 3.08
N HIS A 63 -4.77 -11.13 2.94
CA HIS A 63 -6.11 -11.07 2.35
C HIS A 63 -7.04 -10.14 3.13
N SER A 64 -6.98 -10.17 4.47
CA SER A 64 -7.78 -9.26 5.31
C SER A 64 -7.49 -7.77 5.06
N LYS A 65 -6.31 -7.45 4.53
CA LYS A 65 -5.87 -6.08 4.19
C LYS A 65 -5.85 -5.78 2.69
N ASN A 66 -6.37 -6.67 1.84
CA ASN A 66 -6.30 -6.56 0.38
C ASN A 66 -4.85 -6.41 -0.16
N LYS A 67 -3.89 -7.11 0.47
CA LYS A 67 -2.46 -7.06 0.12
C LYS A 67 -1.90 -8.35 -0.47
N ALA A 68 -2.69 -9.42 -0.51
CA ALA A 68 -2.24 -10.72 -1.03
C ALA A 68 -1.72 -10.63 -2.48
N CYS A 69 -2.28 -9.72 -3.27
CA CYS A 69 -1.94 -9.49 -4.67
C CYS A 69 -0.48 -9.04 -4.91
N PHE A 70 0.18 -8.48 -3.88
CA PHE A 70 1.60 -8.12 -3.93
C PHE A 70 2.51 -9.34 -3.83
N VAL A 71 2.06 -10.40 -3.14
CA VAL A 71 2.87 -11.60 -2.85
C VAL A 71 2.59 -12.71 -3.85
N ASP A 72 1.34 -12.84 -4.31
CA ASP A 72 0.98 -13.83 -5.35
C ASP A 72 1.37 -13.40 -6.78
N GLY A 73 1.78 -12.14 -6.96
CA GLY A 73 2.21 -11.57 -8.24
C GLY A 73 1.08 -11.18 -9.19
N THR A 74 -0.18 -11.25 -8.76
CA THR A 74 -1.33 -10.77 -9.55
C THR A 74 -1.29 -9.26 -9.76
N LEU A 75 -0.69 -8.52 -8.82
CA LEU A 75 -0.43 -7.09 -8.97
C LEU A 75 1.01 -6.83 -9.44
N GLN A 76 1.13 -6.44 -10.70
CA GLN A 76 2.42 -6.09 -11.29
C GLN A 76 2.89 -4.72 -10.80
N ARG A 77 4.21 -4.56 -10.65
CA ARG A 77 4.82 -3.27 -10.31
C ARG A 77 4.52 -2.25 -11.42
N PRO A 78 3.93 -1.08 -11.08
CA PRO A 78 3.72 -0.01 -12.06
C PRO A 78 5.04 0.48 -12.67
N GLY A 79 4.99 0.97 -13.91
CA GLY A 79 6.12 1.65 -14.54
C GLY A 79 6.49 2.96 -13.84
N VAL A 80 7.68 3.49 -14.13
CA VAL A 80 8.22 4.70 -13.48
C VAL A 80 7.38 5.97 -13.67
N ASP A 81 6.64 6.04 -14.77
CA ASP A 81 5.84 7.19 -15.14
C ASP A 81 4.39 7.12 -14.60
N PHE A 82 4.02 6.02 -13.92
CA PHE A 82 2.67 5.84 -13.40
C PHE A 82 2.52 6.45 -11.99
N PRO A 83 1.42 7.17 -11.72
CA PRO A 83 1.20 7.82 -10.43
C PRO A 83 1.11 6.82 -9.25
N ASP A 84 0.69 5.58 -9.51
CA ASP A 84 0.53 4.55 -8.50
C ASP A 84 1.87 3.96 -7.99
N LEU A 85 2.99 4.24 -8.66
CA LEU A 85 4.28 3.64 -8.30
C LEU A 85 4.67 3.95 -6.86
N GLN A 86 4.49 5.19 -6.40
CA GLN A 86 4.87 5.56 -5.03
C GLN A 86 4.06 4.81 -3.97
N SER A 87 2.77 4.59 -4.23
CA SER A 87 1.89 3.85 -3.33
C SER A 87 2.16 2.35 -3.37
N TRP A 88 2.50 1.80 -4.55
CA TRP A 88 2.99 0.43 -4.67
C TRP A 88 4.27 0.23 -3.85
N ILE A 89 5.24 1.15 -3.94
CA ILE A 89 6.51 1.08 -3.18
C ILE A 89 6.24 1.10 -1.67
N GLN A 90 5.38 1.99 -1.19
CA GLN A 90 5.03 2.08 0.23
C GLN A 90 4.36 0.80 0.74
N CYS A 91 3.37 0.27 0.01
CA CYS A 91 2.71 -0.99 0.36
C CYS A 91 3.71 -2.15 0.38
N ASN A 92 4.56 -2.24 -0.65
CA ASN A 92 5.56 -3.29 -0.75
C ASN A 92 6.57 -3.24 0.41
N ALA A 93 7.02 -2.05 0.81
CA ALA A 93 7.93 -1.88 1.94
C ALA A 93 7.31 -2.38 3.25
N VAL A 94 6.05 -2.05 3.52
CA VAL A 94 5.34 -2.51 4.73
C VAL A 94 5.15 -4.03 4.72
N ILE A 95 4.81 -4.63 3.57
CA ILE A 95 4.66 -6.08 3.44
C ILE A 95 5.99 -6.79 3.69
N ILE A 96 7.12 -6.26 3.19
CA ILE A 96 8.45 -6.80 3.47
C ILE A 96 8.76 -6.72 4.97
N SER A 97 8.42 -5.61 5.64
CA SER A 97 8.59 -5.50 7.10
C SER A 97 7.78 -6.54 7.85
N TRP A 98 6.51 -6.76 7.48
CA TRP A 98 5.67 -7.80 8.07
C TRP A 98 6.18 -9.21 7.78
N LEU A 99 6.68 -9.45 6.57
CA LEU A 99 7.28 -10.73 6.21
C LEU A 99 8.49 -11.01 7.08
N THR A 100 9.36 -10.01 7.25
CA THR A 100 10.57 -10.11 8.07
C THR A 100 10.25 -10.31 9.55
N SER A 101 9.22 -9.63 10.07
CA SER A 101 8.79 -9.81 11.47
C SER A 101 8.06 -11.13 11.72
N ALA A 102 7.59 -11.80 10.66
CA ALA A 102 6.96 -13.11 10.73
C ALA A 102 7.97 -14.27 10.69
N LEU A 103 9.27 -13.98 10.62
CA LEU A 103 10.33 -14.98 10.71
C LEU A 103 10.84 -15.02 12.16
N GLU A 104 11.04 -16.22 12.69
CA GLU A 104 11.83 -16.38 13.90
C GLU A 104 13.30 -16.08 13.55
N LEU A 105 13.91 -15.15 14.29
CA LEU A 105 15.33 -14.76 14.16
C LEU A 105 16.15 -15.36 15.28
#